data_AF-A0A959FUZ2-F1
#
_entry.id   AF-A0A959FUZ2-F1
#
_cell.length_a   1.000
_cell.length_b   1.000
_cell.length_c   1.000
_cell.angle_alpha   90.00
_cell.angle_beta   90.00
_cell.angle_gamma   90.00
#
_symmetry.space_group_name_H-M   'P 1'
#
loop_
_entity.id
_entity.type
_entity.pdbx_description
1 polymer ?
#
loop_
_entity_poly.entity_id
_entity_poly.type
_entity_poly.pdbx_seq_one_letter_code
_entity_poly.pdbx_strand_id
1 'polypeptide(L)'
;SDMPGGYGGYDLYFVERRGNSWSSPINLGPEINTAGNEAFPFIHDSGFLFFSSNGRADSEGGLDVYMINISSSSWGKVTNLGRPFNSAKDDLGFILDPEGSYGFFASDRPGGYGKDDIYRFELPDGIKGINSKMVLPTRVIAYDKDSRQRLDEVGIRIFQRTANGFIEGDDAYNIQLMPSSSGSNELVMKLVQKNPTEIGEATQFTNANGELDTELKAEKNFIIVASKSGYKDSEVSYSTLGEDGEQTIRIGLSPQLCATVEGKVIGGNSYGGLPFAVVRIVNECDNQEHVVRTDENGIFDYCVPLGCKYMIYVEKEGFGRGVKSITTEGYTLNSEKPINVEVNLNPIADAFRNKPIEEGTIIVLEQIYYDFNKSAIRKGDARELDALAKLMIDYPSMEIDLIAHTDSRGSDEYNMELSLKRAESAKKYLVSRGVNARRINAIGYGESQLRNNCGNNVNCSEEQHQYNRRTEVKVSRISEPVKIEYKGE
;
A
#
# COMPACT_ATOMS: atom_id res chain seq x y z
N SER A 1 12.05 -9.56 38.13
CA SER A 1 11.46 -9.36 39.47
C SER A 1 12.26 -10.17 40.46
N ASP A 2 12.52 -9.63 41.63
CA ASP A 2 13.21 -10.25 42.77
C ASP A 2 12.22 -10.93 43.74
N MET A 3 11.07 -11.39 43.26
CA MET A 3 10.07 -12.02 44.12
C MET A 3 10.61 -13.31 44.77
N PRO A 4 10.20 -13.64 46.02
CA PRO A 4 10.68 -14.83 46.71
C PRO A 4 10.42 -16.12 45.92
N GLY A 5 11.42 -17.00 45.87
CA GLY A 5 11.33 -18.29 45.16
C GLY A 5 11.87 -18.26 43.72
N GLY A 6 12.49 -17.15 43.29
CA GLY A 6 13.27 -17.07 42.06
C GLY A 6 14.65 -17.73 42.12
N TYR A 7 15.37 -17.70 41.01
CA TYR A 7 16.68 -18.33 40.79
C TYR A 7 17.86 -17.40 41.11
N GLY A 8 17.67 -16.08 41.04
CA GLY A 8 18.74 -15.11 41.25
C GLY A 8 18.28 -13.72 41.64
N GLY A 9 18.98 -12.71 41.14
CA GLY A 9 18.70 -11.30 41.40
C GLY A 9 17.35 -10.91 40.84
N TYR A 10 17.26 -10.73 39.52
CA TYR A 10 16.01 -10.48 38.84
C TYR A 10 15.66 -11.62 37.91
N ASP A 11 14.48 -12.19 38.09
CA ASP A 11 13.97 -13.25 37.24
C ASP A 11 12.87 -12.74 36.30
N LEU A 12 12.74 -13.40 35.15
CA LEU A 12 11.61 -13.25 34.23
C LEU A 12 10.48 -14.19 34.60
N TYR A 13 9.27 -13.64 34.50
CA TYR A 13 7.99 -14.32 34.76
C TYR A 13 7.03 -14.04 33.61
N PHE A 14 6.14 -14.96 33.32
CA PHE A 14 5.05 -14.78 32.37
C PHE A 14 3.69 -14.78 33.08
N VAL A 15 2.77 -13.97 32.56
CA VAL A 15 1.36 -13.95 32.94
C VAL A 15 0.50 -14.09 31.69
N GLU A 16 -0.52 -14.94 31.76
CA GLU A 16 -1.47 -15.14 30.67
C GLU A 16 -2.67 -14.22 30.87
N ARG A 17 -3.08 -13.51 29.81
CA ARG A 17 -4.33 -12.75 29.82
C ARG A 17 -5.49 -13.67 29.45
N ARG A 18 -6.41 -13.88 30.38
CA ARG A 18 -7.63 -14.69 30.19
C ARG A 18 -8.84 -13.76 30.14
N GLY A 19 -9.15 -13.26 28.94
CA GLY A 19 -10.19 -12.24 28.74
C GLY A 19 -9.82 -10.92 29.43
N ASN A 20 -10.54 -10.59 30.51
CA ASN A 20 -10.31 -9.38 31.31
C ASN A 20 -9.49 -9.61 32.59
N SER A 21 -9.02 -10.83 32.85
CA SER A 21 -8.17 -11.15 34.01
C SER A 21 -6.77 -11.61 33.59
N TRP A 22 -5.84 -11.57 34.54
CA TRP A 22 -4.47 -12.07 34.37
C TRP A 22 -4.24 -13.27 35.27
N SER A 23 -3.43 -14.23 34.83
CA SER A 23 -2.99 -15.35 35.66
C SER A 23 -2.03 -14.89 36.76
N SER A 24 -1.78 -15.76 37.74
CA SER A 24 -0.62 -15.60 38.62
C SER A 24 0.69 -15.65 37.81
N PRO A 25 1.74 -14.91 38.21
CA PRO A 25 3.05 -14.98 37.58
C PRO A 25 3.63 -16.39 37.65
N ILE A 26 4.12 -16.88 36.52
CA ILE A 26 4.82 -18.17 36.40
C ILE A 26 6.28 -17.88 36.08
N ASN A 27 7.20 -18.36 36.90
CA ASN A 27 8.64 -18.20 36.68
C ASN A 27 9.05 -18.95 35.40
N LEU A 28 9.86 -18.32 34.55
CA LEU A 28 10.29 -18.92 33.27
C LEU A 28 11.33 -20.05 33.41
N GLY A 29 11.69 -20.42 34.65
CA GLY A 29 12.51 -21.58 34.93
C GLY A 29 14.01 -21.35 34.74
N PRO A 30 14.83 -22.36 35.08
CA PRO A 30 16.29 -22.25 35.18
C PRO A 30 17.00 -22.18 33.82
N GLU A 31 16.29 -22.49 32.73
CA GLU A 31 16.83 -22.33 31.37
C GLU A 31 16.97 -20.86 30.99
N ILE A 32 16.08 -20.00 31.52
CA ILE A 32 16.08 -18.55 31.28
C ILE A 32 16.69 -17.82 32.46
N ASN A 33 16.19 -18.09 33.67
CA ASN A 33 16.60 -17.39 34.89
C ASN A 33 17.87 -18.01 35.48
N THR A 34 18.83 -17.17 35.82
CA THR A 34 20.14 -17.54 36.35
C THR A 34 20.29 -17.02 37.79
N ALA A 35 21.48 -17.17 38.38
CA ALA A 35 21.79 -16.52 39.65
C ALA A 35 21.96 -14.99 39.51
N GLY A 36 22.09 -14.47 38.28
CA GLY A 36 22.25 -13.06 37.95
C GLY A 36 20.93 -12.32 37.80
N ASN A 37 20.93 -11.28 36.98
CA ASN A 37 19.76 -10.50 36.62
C ASN A 37 19.36 -10.82 35.18
N GLU A 38 18.14 -11.28 34.98
CA GLU A 38 17.43 -11.30 33.71
C GLU A 38 16.40 -10.16 33.66
N ALA A 39 16.53 -9.30 32.66
CA ALA A 39 15.76 -8.07 32.56
C ALA A 39 15.41 -7.72 31.11
N PHE A 40 14.56 -6.70 30.96
CA PHE A 40 14.18 -6.11 29.67
C PHE A 40 13.65 -7.12 28.63
N PRO A 41 12.63 -7.94 28.99
CA PRO A 41 12.08 -8.92 28.05
C PRO A 41 11.34 -8.23 26.90
N PHE A 42 11.54 -8.73 25.69
CA PHE A 42 10.80 -8.38 24.49
C PHE A 42 10.41 -9.66 23.75
N ILE A 43 9.12 -9.87 23.54
CA ILE A 43 8.62 -10.99 22.74
C ILE A 43 8.37 -10.46 21.33
N HIS A 44 9.09 -11.02 20.36
CA HIS A 44 8.91 -10.72 18.95
C HIS A 44 7.79 -11.59 18.35
N ASP A 45 7.10 -11.08 17.32
CA ASP A 45 5.97 -11.75 16.67
C ASP A 45 6.34 -13.12 16.07
N SER A 46 7.61 -13.36 15.77
CA SER A 46 8.12 -14.68 15.36
C SER A 46 8.19 -15.72 16.49
N GLY A 47 7.77 -15.37 17.71
CA GLY A 47 7.82 -16.25 18.88
C GLY A 47 9.20 -16.36 19.54
N PHE A 48 10.11 -15.43 19.27
CA PHE A 48 11.38 -15.34 20.00
C PHE A 48 11.25 -14.36 21.17
N LEU A 49 11.74 -14.77 22.34
CA LEU A 49 11.95 -13.91 23.48
C LEU A 49 13.39 -13.40 23.47
N PHE A 50 13.53 -12.08 23.47
CA PHE A 50 14.76 -11.34 23.71
C PHE A 50 14.78 -10.88 25.15
N PHE A 51 15.95 -10.92 25.78
CA PHE A 51 16.13 -10.43 27.15
C PHE A 51 17.61 -10.16 27.40
N SER A 52 17.91 -9.38 28.42
CA SER A 52 19.29 -9.15 28.85
C SER A 52 19.63 -9.93 30.10
N SER A 53 20.83 -10.51 30.16
CA SER A 53 21.32 -11.28 31.31
C SER A 53 22.79 -10.99 31.62
N ASN A 54 23.15 -10.96 32.90
CA ASN A 54 24.54 -10.89 33.37
C ASN A 54 24.99 -12.14 34.14
N GLY A 55 24.17 -13.18 34.23
CA GLY A 55 24.46 -14.39 35.01
C GLY A 55 24.89 -15.59 34.17
N ARG A 56 25.12 -15.39 32.87
CA ARG A 56 25.48 -16.45 31.91
C ARG A 56 26.98 -16.52 31.66
N ALA A 57 27.49 -17.73 31.45
CA ALA A 57 28.92 -18.00 31.33
C ALA A 57 29.55 -17.43 30.04
N ASP A 58 28.75 -17.23 29.01
CA ASP A 58 29.12 -16.62 27.74
C ASP A 58 28.88 -15.10 27.70
N SER A 59 28.61 -14.46 28.85
CA SER A 59 28.51 -13.00 28.94
C SER A 59 29.85 -12.33 28.58
N GLU A 60 29.79 -11.29 27.76
CA GLU A 60 30.92 -10.44 27.36
C GLU A 60 31.19 -9.31 28.37
N GLY A 61 30.30 -9.07 29.33
CA GLY A 61 30.42 -7.95 30.25
C GLY A 61 29.28 -7.83 31.26
N GLY A 62 28.60 -6.68 31.22
CA GLY A 62 27.49 -6.35 32.11
C GLY A 62 26.25 -7.18 31.76
N LEU A 63 25.12 -6.50 31.55
CA LEU A 63 23.96 -7.11 30.91
C LEU A 63 24.24 -7.34 29.43
N ASP A 64 24.04 -8.56 28.94
CA ASP A 64 24.17 -8.91 27.53
C ASP A 64 22.81 -9.33 26.96
N VAL A 65 22.53 -9.06 25.69
CA VAL A 65 21.29 -9.50 25.03
C VAL A 65 21.39 -10.96 24.58
N TYR A 66 20.36 -11.73 24.95
CA TYR A 66 20.15 -13.13 24.57
C TYR A 66 18.80 -13.29 23.87
N MET A 67 18.68 -14.37 23.10
CA MET A 67 17.43 -14.78 22.47
C MET A 67 17.13 -16.27 22.69
N ILE A 68 15.84 -16.60 22.77
CA ILE A 68 15.34 -17.97 22.85
C ILE A 68 14.05 -18.11 22.06
N ASN A 69 13.91 -19.21 21.30
CA ASN A 69 12.66 -19.53 20.62
C ASN A 69 11.66 -20.13 21.62
N ILE A 70 10.54 -19.47 21.84
CA ILE A 70 9.44 -19.92 22.71
C ILE A 70 8.16 -20.26 21.93
N SER A 71 8.23 -20.36 20.60
CA SER A 71 7.07 -20.59 19.73
C SER A 71 6.51 -22.00 19.80
N SER A 72 7.32 -22.98 20.21
CA SER A 72 6.90 -24.39 20.28
C SER A 72 6.71 -24.87 21.72
N SER A 73 6.04 -26.02 21.89
CA SER A 73 5.80 -26.64 23.20
C SER A 73 7.09 -27.02 23.95
N SER A 74 8.22 -27.16 23.23
CA SER A 74 9.56 -27.24 23.79
C SER A 74 10.35 -25.98 23.44
N TRP A 75 10.80 -25.24 24.44
CA TRP A 75 11.60 -24.04 24.18
C TRP A 75 12.95 -24.40 23.56
N GLY A 76 13.45 -23.51 22.71
CA GLY A 76 14.76 -23.62 22.09
C GLY A 76 15.91 -23.39 23.07
N LYS A 77 17.12 -23.35 22.54
CA LYS A 77 18.31 -23.03 23.32
C LYS A 77 18.49 -21.51 23.45
N VAL A 78 18.78 -21.03 24.65
CA VAL A 78 19.23 -19.64 24.84
C VAL A 78 20.53 -19.40 24.08
N THR A 79 20.55 -18.35 23.27
CA THR A 79 21.69 -17.97 22.43
C THR A 79 22.09 -16.52 22.73
N ASN A 80 23.36 -16.29 23.07
CA ASN A 80 23.95 -14.95 23.15
C ASN A 80 24.02 -14.35 21.73
N LEU A 81 23.54 -13.10 21.56
CA LEU A 81 23.54 -12.41 20.27
C LEU A 81 24.96 -11.98 19.82
N GLY A 82 25.89 -11.83 20.76
CA GLY A 82 27.27 -11.45 20.53
C GLY A 82 27.42 -10.08 19.88
N ARG A 83 28.64 -9.77 19.45
CA ARG A 83 28.94 -8.55 18.70
C ARG A 83 28.24 -8.53 17.33
N PRO A 84 27.72 -7.37 16.88
CA PRO A 84 27.92 -6.03 17.45
C PRO A 84 26.88 -5.62 18.51
N PHE A 85 25.94 -6.51 18.88
CA PHE A 85 24.86 -6.18 19.82
C PHE A 85 25.35 -6.15 21.25
N ASN A 86 26.21 -7.10 21.62
CA ASN A 86 26.82 -7.17 22.95
C ASN A 86 28.24 -6.58 22.95
N SER A 87 28.64 -6.12 24.12
CA SER A 87 29.87 -5.40 24.41
C SER A 87 30.35 -5.73 25.83
N ALA A 88 31.45 -5.11 26.28
CA ALA A 88 31.94 -5.33 27.66
C ALA A 88 31.16 -4.55 28.73
N LYS A 89 29.98 -4.04 28.37
CA LYS A 89 29.19 -3.03 29.06
C LYS A 89 27.74 -3.51 29.18
N ASP A 90 26.84 -2.70 29.71
CA ASP A 90 25.43 -3.06 29.74
C ASP A 90 24.83 -2.87 28.33
N ASP A 91 24.12 -3.88 27.84
CA ASP A 91 23.44 -3.98 26.57
C ASP A 91 22.03 -4.52 26.81
N LEU A 92 21.05 -3.62 26.69
CA LEU A 92 19.71 -3.83 27.22
C LEU A 92 18.57 -3.27 26.37
N GLY A 93 17.34 -3.69 26.67
CA GLY A 93 16.14 -3.10 26.04
C GLY A 93 16.05 -3.34 24.53
N PHE A 94 16.40 -4.55 24.08
CA PHE A 94 16.42 -4.91 22.67
C PHE A 94 15.01 -5.03 22.09
N ILE A 95 14.71 -4.26 21.05
CA ILE A 95 13.42 -4.28 20.34
C ILE A 95 13.64 -4.31 18.83
N LEU A 96 12.72 -4.96 18.13
CA LEU A 96 12.78 -5.19 16.68
C LEU A 96 11.50 -4.74 15.98
N ASP A 97 11.62 -4.43 14.69
CA ASP A 97 10.51 -4.44 13.76
C ASP A 97 10.01 -5.87 13.51
N PRO A 98 8.78 -6.07 13.01
CA PRO A 98 8.23 -7.41 12.74
C PRO A 98 9.08 -8.26 11.79
N GLU A 99 9.84 -7.61 10.91
CA GLU A 99 10.72 -8.25 9.96
C GLU A 99 12.06 -8.72 10.57
N GLY A 100 12.40 -8.26 11.79
CA GLY A 100 13.68 -8.50 12.44
C GLY A 100 14.87 -7.82 11.76
N SER A 101 14.61 -6.88 10.84
CA SER A 101 15.56 -6.20 9.97
C SER A 101 16.01 -4.85 10.51
N TYR A 102 15.32 -4.33 11.52
CA TYR A 102 15.56 -3.01 12.09
C TYR A 102 15.23 -3.03 13.57
N GLY A 103 15.96 -2.26 14.38
CA GLY A 103 15.65 -2.22 15.80
C GLY A 103 16.44 -1.20 16.60
N PHE A 104 16.20 -1.25 17.90
CA PHE A 104 16.86 -0.42 18.89
C PHE A 104 17.30 -1.25 20.10
N PHE A 105 18.34 -0.79 20.77
CA PHE A 105 18.75 -1.26 22.10
C PHE A 105 19.45 -0.11 22.83
N ALA A 106 19.61 -0.20 24.14
CA ALA A 106 20.35 0.77 24.93
C ALA A 106 21.68 0.18 25.43
N SER A 107 22.71 1.01 25.55
CA SER A 107 24.02 0.56 26.00
C SER A 107 24.90 1.67 26.60
N ASP A 108 25.69 1.36 27.62
CA ASP A 108 26.76 2.21 28.16
C ASP A 108 28.15 1.92 27.57
N ARG A 109 28.16 1.36 26.34
CA ARG A 109 29.38 1.15 25.55
C ARG A 109 30.19 2.44 25.33
N PRO A 110 31.53 2.34 25.23
CA PRO A 110 32.37 3.50 24.93
C PRO A 110 32.01 4.15 23.59
N GLY A 111 32.01 5.49 23.56
CA GLY A 111 31.70 6.28 22.37
C GLY A 111 30.28 6.86 22.34
N GLY A 112 29.47 6.57 23.35
CA GLY A 112 28.17 7.18 23.58
C GLY A 112 28.22 8.63 24.10
N TYR A 113 27.05 9.23 24.26
CA TYR A 113 26.81 10.58 24.80
C TYR A 113 26.42 10.58 26.29
N GLY A 114 26.18 9.41 26.89
CA GLY A 114 25.68 9.28 28.25
C GLY A 114 26.06 7.95 28.92
N LYS A 115 25.17 7.45 29.79
CA LYS A 115 25.22 6.08 30.30
C LYS A 115 24.56 5.18 29.26
N ASP A 116 23.35 4.71 29.52
CA ASP A 116 22.61 3.88 28.57
C ASP A 116 22.04 4.73 27.44
N ASP A 117 22.82 4.91 26.36
CA ASP A 117 22.38 5.57 25.14
C ASP A 117 21.58 4.63 24.26
N ILE A 118 20.60 5.16 23.52
CA ILE A 118 19.80 4.36 22.57
C ILE A 118 20.54 4.28 21.23
N TYR A 119 20.84 3.06 20.81
CA TYR A 119 21.42 2.73 19.52
C TYR A 119 20.34 2.19 18.58
N ARG A 120 20.50 2.50 17.30
CA ARG A 120 19.67 1.98 16.20
C ARG A 120 20.53 1.09 15.31
N PHE A 121 19.96 0.01 14.80
CA PHE A 121 20.62 -0.84 13.82
C PHE A 121 19.69 -1.21 12.66
N GLU A 122 20.33 -1.60 11.55
CA GLU A 122 19.71 -2.14 10.35
C GLU A 122 20.46 -3.42 9.97
N LEU A 123 19.70 -4.49 9.69
CA LEU A 123 20.15 -5.82 9.33
C LEU A 123 19.35 -6.27 8.09
N PRO A 124 19.84 -6.02 6.87
CA PRO A 124 19.11 -6.37 5.65
C PRO A 124 18.66 -7.83 5.57
N ASP A 125 19.45 -8.74 6.16
CA ASP A 125 19.18 -10.19 6.20
C ASP A 125 18.41 -10.64 7.46
N GLY A 126 18.07 -9.71 8.36
CA GLY A 126 17.43 -9.97 9.64
C GLY A 126 18.33 -10.65 10.67
N ILE A 127 17.83 -10.81 11.90
CA ILE A 127 18.53 -11.61 12.93
C ILE A 127 18.44 -13.09 12.58
N LYS A 128 19.59 -13.75 12.53
CA LYS A 128 19.71 -15.18 12.27
C LYS A 128 18.84 -16.00 13.24
N GLY A 129 17.88 -16.76 12.69
CA GLY A 129 16.94 -17.57 13.46
C GLY A 129 15.56 -16.93 13.62
N ILE A 130 15.45 -15.60 13.50
CA ILE A 130 14.17 -14.93 13.26
C ILE A 130 13.87 -15.04 11.76
N ASN A 131 13.19 -16.11 11.37
CA ASN A 131 12.52 -16.11 10.07
C ASN A 131 11.18 -15.38 10.26
N SER A 132 11.13 -14.06 9.99
CA SER A 132 9.85 -13.36 9.77
C SER A 132 9.09 -13.89 8.54
N LYS A 133 9.74 -14.79 7.79
CA LYS A 133 9.15 -15.61 6.73
C LYS A 133 8.59 -16.90 7.30
N MET A 134 7.56 -16.84 8.16
CA MET A 134 6.66 -17.99 8.21
C MET A 134 5.83 -17.93 6.92
N VAL A 135 6.39 -18.49 5.86
CA VAL A 135 5.68 -18.68 4.60
C VAL A 135 4.84 -19.94 4.75
N LEU A 136 3.57 -19.84 4.37
CA LEU A 136 2.66 -20.96 4.27
C LEU A 136 2.73 -21.49 2.83
N PRO A 137 3.19 -22.73 2.61
CA PRO A 137 3.09 -23.38 1.31
C PRO A 137 1.64 -23.30 0.86
N THR A 138 1.39 -22.84 -0.36
CA THR A 138 0.05 -22.53 -0.83
C THR A 138 -0.15 -23.13 -2.21
N ARG A 139 -1.15 -23.99 -2.36
CA ARG A 139 -1.59 -24.48 -3.66
C ARG A 139 -2.80 -23.69 -4.15
N VAL A 140 -2.62 -22.97 -5.24
CA VAL A 140 -3.70 -22.33 -6.00
C VAL A 140 -4.23 -23.34 -7.02
N ILE A 141 -5.54 -23.50 -7.06
CA ILE A 141 -6.25 -24.39 -7.97
C ILE A 141 -7.24 -23.56 -8.78
N ALA A 142 -6.99 -23.43 -10.08
CA ALA A 142 -7.87 -22.73 -11.00
C ALA A 142 -8.77 -23.71 -11.76
N TYR A 143 -10.04 -23.38 -11.89
CA TYR A 143 -11.01 -24.23 -12.58
C TYR A 143 -12.12 -23.40 -13.22
N ASP A 144 -12.72 -23.97 -14.25
CA ASP A 144 -13.90 -23.46 -14.92
C ASP A 144 -15.13 -23.60 -13.99
N LYS A 145 -15.81 -22.50 -13.70
CA LYS A 145 -16.97 -22.49 -12.79
C LYS A 145 -18.13 -23.36 -13.28
N ASP A 146 -18.29 -23.47 -14.59
CA ASP A 146 -19.43 -24.14 -15.21
C ASP A 146 -19.12 -25.63 -15.37
N SER A 147 -18.02 -25.97 -16.04
CA SER A 147 -17.64 -27.37 -16.32
C SER A 147 -16.93 -28.05 -15.14
N ARG A 148 -16.43 -27.29 -14.17
CA ARG A 148 -15.55 -27.75 -13.07
C ARG A 148 -14.22 -28.34 -13.54
N GLN A 149 -13.90 -28.21 -14.82
CA GLN A 149 -12.62 -28.66 -15.37
C GLN A 149 -11.48 -27.76 -14.85
N ARG A 150 -10.35 -28.38 -14.54
CA ARG A 150 -9.11 -27.67 -14.18
C ARG A 150 -8.60 -26.85 -15.36
N LEU A 151 -8.10 -25.65 -15.07
CA LEU A 151 -7.60 -24.72 -16.09
C LEU A 151 -6.09 -24.53 -15.94
N ASP A 152 -5.35 -24.96 -16.94
CA ASP A 152 -3.93 -24.67 -17.11
C ASP A 152 -3.68 -23.21 -17.52
N GLU A 153 -2.45 -22.74 -17.49
CA GLU A 153 -2.03 -21.43 -18.00
C GLU A 153 -2.87 -20.24 -17.51
N VAL A 154 -3.48 -20.37 -16.31
CA VAL A 154 -4.17 -19.25 -15.67
C VAL A 154 -3.10 -18.40 -15.02
N GLY A 155 -2.98 -17.15 -15.45
CA GLY A 155 -2.07 -16.18 -14.86
C GLY A 155 -2.54 -15.78 -13.47
N ILE A 156 -1.70 -15.97 -12.46
CA ILE A 156 -1.98 -15.65 -11.06
C ILE A 156 -1.12 -14.48 -10.61
N ARG A 157 -1.78 -13.47 -10.02
CA ARG A 157 -1.14 -12.29 -9.41
C ARG A 157 -1.58 -12.18 -7.95
N ILE A 158 -0.62 -12.01 -7.05
CA ILE A 158 -0.84 -12.05 -5.60
C ILE A 158 -0.37 -10.73 -5.00
N PHE A 159 -1.27 -10.08 -4.27
CA PHE A 159 -1.07 -8.76 -3.70
C PHE A 159 -1.30 -8.81 -2.20
N GLN A 160 -0.33 -8.38 -1.38
CA GLN A 160 -0.53 -8.26 0.06
C GLN A 160 -1.41 -7.03 0.34
N ARG A 161 -2.39 -7.17 1.23
CA ARG A 161 -3.29 -6.10 1.64
C ARG A 161 -2.83 -5.48 2.96
N THR A 162 -2.70 -4.17 2.99
CA THR A 162 -2.35 -3.39 4.18
C THR A 162 -3.54 -3.27 5.14
N ALA A 163 -3.26 -2.92 6.40
CA ALA A 163 -4.29 -2.80 7.45
C ALA A 163 -5.38 -1.74 7.14
N ASN A 164 -5.08 -0.76 6.30
CA ASN A 164 -6.03 0.25 5.82
C ASN A 164 -6.77 -0.17 4.53
N GLY A 165 -6.62 -1.43 4.10
CA GLY A 165 -7.43 -2.04 3.05
C GLY A 165 -6.87 -1.90 1.64
N PHE A 166 -5.71 -1.28 1.46
CA PHE A 166 -5.04 -1.11 0.16
C PHE A 166 -4.12 -2.27 -0.18
N ILE A 167 -3.75 -2.42 -1.46
CA ILE A 167 -2.68 -3.31 -1.91
C ILE A 167 -1.31 -2.67 -1.63
N GLU A 168 -0.35 -3.46 -1.16
CA GLU A 168 1.06 -3.08 -0.97
C GLU A 168 1.78 -3.01 -2.34
N GLY A 169 2.54 -1.93 -2.57
CA GLY A 169 3.18 -1.60 -3.85
C GLY A 169 2.63 -0.29 -4.45
N ASP A 170 3.51 0.67 -4.72
CA ASP A 170 3.15 2.03 -5.15
C ASP A 170 2.50 2.08 -6.55
N ASP A 171 2.67 1.02 -7.36
CA ASP A 171 2.21 0.96 -8.75
C ASP A 171 0.80 0.40 -8.93
N ALA A 172 0.10 0.00 -7.86
CA ALA A 172 -1.23 -0.60 -7.95
C ALA A 172 -2.38 0.43 -8.14
N TYR A 173 -2.06 1.73 -8.12
CA TYR A 173 -3.04 2.81 -8.17
C TYR A 173 -2.63 3.89 -9.17
N ASN A 174 -3.61 4.44 -9.89
CA ASN A 174 -3.48 5.65 -10.68
C ASN A 174 -3.91 6.86 -9.84
N ILE A 175 -3.21 7.99 -10.00
CA ILE A 175 -3.62 9.27 -9.42
C ILE A 175 -4.58 9.94 -10.41
N GLN A 176 -5.78 10.27 -9.95
CA GLN A 176 -6.76 11.03 -10.71
C GLN A 176 -7.04 12.38 -10.05
N LEU A 177 -6.95 13.47 -10.81
CA LEU A 177 -7.28 14.82 -10.33
C LEU A 177 -8.62 15.25 -10.90
N MET A 178 -9.63 15.24 -10.05
CA MET A 178 -11.02 15.50 -10.43
C MET A 178 -11.38 16.95 -10.10
N PRO A 179 -12.07 17.68 -10.98
CA PRO A 179 -12.67 18.97 -10.61
C PRO A 179 -13.61 18.78 -9.42
N SER A 180 -13.52 19.66 -8.44
CA SER A 180 -14.47 19.70 -7.32
C SER A 180 -15.90 19.94 -7.85
N SER A 181 -16.88 19.21 -7.31
CA SER A 181 -18.29 19.28 -7.73
C SER A 181 -18.96 20.65 -7.51
N SER A 182 -18.25 21.60 -6.89
CA SER A 182 -18.73 22.95 -6.53
C SER A 182 -18.39 24.04 -7.54
N GLY A 183 -17.73 23.75 -8.67
CA GLY A 183 -17.37 24.75 -9.68
C GLY A 183 -16.25 25.72 -9.24
N SER A 184 -15.56 25.41 -8.14
CA SER A 184 -14.33 26.08 -7.70
C SER A 184 -13.14 25.66 -8.56
N ASN A 185 -12.06 26.45 -8.58
CA ASN A 185 -10.76 26.09 -9.19
C ASN A 185 -10.01 24.99 -8.40
N GLU A 186 -10.73 24.15 -7.66
CA GLU A 186 -10.18 23.11 -6.79
C GLU A 186 -10.13 21.77 -7.54
N LEU A 187 -8.99 21.08 -7.40
CA LEU A 187 -8.80 19.72 -7.86
C LEU A 187 -8.78 18.78 -6.65
N VAL A 188 -9.51 17.68 -6.72
CA VAL A 188 -9.49 16.62 -5.71
C VAL A 188 -8.59 15.51 -6.21
N MET A 189 -7.57 15.15 -5.42
CA MET A 189 -6.72 14.00 -5.70
C MET A 189 -7.41 12.71 -5.24
N LYS A 190 -7.60 11.76 -6.15
CA LYS A 190 -8.12 10.41 -5.85
C LYS A 190 -7.13 9.36 -6.31
N LEU A 191 -6.93 8.35 -5.46
CA LEU A 191 -6.22 7.13 -5.85
C LEU A 191 -7.24 6.13 -6.36
N VAL A 192 -7.11 5.73 -7.63
CA VAL A 192 -7.97 4.74 -8.29
C VAL A 192 -7.16 3.49 -8.51
N GLN A 193 -7.63 2.33 -8.05
CA GLN A 193 -6.92 1.07 -8.27
C GLN A 193 -6.79 0.81 -9.77
N LYS A 194 -5.59 0.49 -10.24
CA LYS A 194 -5.34 0.07 -11.61
C LYS A 194 -6.14 -1.20 -11.91
N ASN A 195 -6.54 -1.41 -13.17
CA ASN A 195 -7.17 -2.68 -13.54
C ASN A 195 -6.19 -3.82 -13.26
N PRO A 196 -6.65 -5.05 -12.97
CA PRO A 196 -5.73 -6.13 -12.65
C PRO A 196 -4.64 -6.32 -13.74
N THR A 197 -5.00 -6.23 -15.01
CA THR A 197 -4.06 -6.30 -16.15
C THR A 197 -3.00 -5.19 -16.17
N GLU A 198 -3.22 -4.08 -15.46
CA GLU A 198 -2.31 -2.94 -15.34
C GLU A 198 -1.46 -2.96 -14.05
N ILE A 199 -1.69 -3.90 -13.12
CA ILE A 199 -0.90 -4.08 -11.88
C ILE A 199 0.31 -5.02 -12.13
N GLY A 200 0.81 -5.05 -13.38
CA GLY A 200 1.92 -5.90 -13.82
C GLY A 200 1.49 -7.21 -14.47
N GLU A 201 2.37 -7.77 -15.30
CA GLU A 201 2.15 -9.05 -15.97
C GLU A 201 2.10 -10.21 -14.97
N ALA A 202 1.33 -11.25 -15.28
CA ALA A 202 1.34 -12.46 -14.48
C ALA A 202 2.71 -13.16 -14.61
N THR A 203 3.38 -13.36 -13.48
CA THR A 203 4.69 -14.04 -13.42
C THR A 203 4.57 -15.52 -13.05
N GLN A 204 3.38 -15.96 -12.63
CA GLN A 204 3.09 -17.33 -12.23
C GLN A 204 1.84 -17.83 -12.95
N PHE A 205 1.89 -19.09 -13.39
CA PHE A 205 0.82 -19.71 -14.17
C PHE A 205 0.50 -21.09 -13.60
N THR A 206 -0.77 -21.48 -13.69
CA THR A 206 -1.17 -22.86 -13.36
C THR A 206 -0.59 -23.86 -14.36
N ASN A 207 -0.21 -25.04 -13.88
CA ASN A 207 0.27 -26.15 -14.70
C ASN A 207 -0.88 -26.90 -15.40
N ALA A 208 -0.57 -27.97 -16.13
CA ALA A 208 -1.55 -28.79 -16.85
C ALA A 208 -2.67 -29.41 -15.98
N ASN A 209 -2.47 -29.51 -14.66
CA ASN A 209 -3.47 -29.97 -13.70
C ASN A 209 -4.33 -28.81 -13.14
N GLY A 210 -4.12 -27.59 -13.63
CA GLY A 210 -4.72 -26.36 -13.15
C GLY A 210 -4.24 -25.93 -11.76
N GLU A 211 -3.01 -26.32 -11.40
CA GLU A 211 -2.44 -26.10 -10.07
C GLU A 211 -1.19 -25.21 -10.15
N LEU A 212 -1.02 -24.33 -9.17
CA LEU A 212 0.17 -23.52 -8.96
C LEU A 212 0.57 -23.66 -7.49
N ASP A 213 1.77 -24.16 -7.23
CA ASP A 213 2.37 -24.13 -5.89
C ASP A 213 3.14 -22.82 -5.72
N THR A 214 2.84 -22.09 -4.64
CA THR A 214 3.43 -20.78 -4.30
C THR A 214 3.52 -20.65 -2.78
N GLU A 215 3.97 -19.50 -2.29
CA GLU A 215 4.16 -19.23 -0.86
C GLU A 215 3.49 -17.91 -0.47
N LEU A 216 2.68 -17.94 0.60
CA LEU A 216 2.08 -16.74 1.20
C LEU A 216 2.70 -16.46 2.57
N LYS A 217 2.94 -15.20 2.91
CA LYS A 217 3.37 -14.84 4.27
C LYS A 217 2.22 -15.08 5.26
N ALA A 218 2.49 -15.74 6.38
CA ALA A 218 1.53 -15.92 7.47
C ALA A 218 1.13 -14.59 8.12
N GLU A 219 -0.03 -14.57 8.78
CA GLU A 219 -0.57 -13.40 9.49
C GLU A 219 -0.80 -12.16 8.60
N LYS A 220 -1.03 -12.36 7.30
CA LYS A 220 -1.30 -11.31 6.32
C LYS A 220 -2.61 -11.54 5.58
N ASN A 221 -3.15 -10.45 5.04
CA ASN A 221 -4.28 -10.48 4.11
C ASN A 221 -3.75 -10.31 2.68
N PHE A 222 -4.42 -10.92 1.72
CA PHE A 222 -4.04 -10.93 0.30
C PHE A 222 -5.25 -10.72 -0.60
N ILE A 223 -5.00 -10.17 -1.78
CA ILE A 223 -5.89 -10.19 -2.94
C ILE A 223 -5.18 -11.01 -4.02
N ILE A 224 -5.87 -12.02 -4.54
CA ILE A 224 -5.36 -12.91 -5.56
C ILE A 224 -6.23 -12.75 -6.80
N VAL A 225 -5.61 -12.38 -7.90
CA VAL A 225 -6.29 -12.20 -9.19
C VAL A 225 -5.86 -13.33 -10.13
N ALA A 226 -6.84 -14.00 -10.71
CA ALA A 226 -6.67 -14.99 -11.76
C ALA A 226 -7.21 -14.46 -13.09
N SER A 227 -6.40 -14.55 -14.14
CA SER A 227 -6.75 -14.11 -15.50
C SER A 227 -6.37 -15.20 -16.52
N LYS A 228 -7.29 -15.53 -17.44
CA LYS A 228 -7.06 -16.44 -18.58
C LYS A 228 -7.91 -15.98 -19.77
N SER A 229 -7.35 -16.03 -20.97
CA SER A 229 -8.09 -15.71 -22.20
C SER A 229 -9.34 -16.59 -22.34
N GLY A 230 -10.45 -16.00 -22.77
CA GLY A 230 -11.76 -16.68 -22.84
C GLY A 230 -12.51 -16.80 -21.52
N TYR A 231 -11.99 -16.23 -20.42
CA TYR A 231 -12.62 -16.22 -19.11
C TYR A 231 -12.72 -14.79 -18.56
N LYS A 232 -13.72 -14.55 -17.70
CA LYS A 232 -13.74 -13.34 -16.85
C LYS A 232 -12.64 -13.44 -15.79
N ASP A 233 -11.91 -12.35 -15.59
CA ASP A 233 -10.98 -12.22 -14.46
C ASP A 233 -11.71 -12.51 -13.15
N SER A 234 -11.05 -13.25 -12.26
CA SER A 234 -11.60 -13.60 -10.95
C SER A 234 -10.67 -13.09 -9.86
N GLU A 235 -11.25 -12.37 -8.90
CA GLU A 235 -10.56 -11.87 -7.71
C GLU A 235 -11.00 -12.65 -6.48
N VAL A 236 -10.05 -13.01 -5.62
CA VAL A 236 -10.28 -13.67 -4.34
C VAL A 236 -9.50 -12.95 -3.24
N SER A 237 -10.20 -12.50 -2.21
CA SER A 237 -9.57 -12.09 -0.96
C SER A 237 -9.21 -13.32 -0.13
N TYR A 238 -8.00 -13.37 0.41
CA TYR A 238 -7.51 -14.49 1.21
C TYR A 238 -6.76 -13.99 2.44
N SER A 239 -6.96 -14.63 3.59
CA SER A 239 -6.30 -14.28 4.85
C SER A 239 -5.51 -15.47 5.36
N THR A 240 -4.32 -15.19 5.89
CA THR A 240 -3.44 -16.15 6.57
C THR A 240 -3.35 -15.87 8.07
N LEU A 241 -4.25 -15.04 8.60
CA LEU A 241 -4.33 -14.71 10.03
C LEU A 241 -4.79 -15.95 10.82
N GLY A 242 -3.95 -16.45 11.72
CA GLY A 242 -4.20 -17.65 12.51
C GLY A 242 -4.13 -18.96 11.73
N GLU A 243 -3.62 -18.93 10.49
CA GLU A 243 -3.52 -20.13 9.63
C GLU A 243 -2.14 -20.78 9.76
N ASP A 244 -2.11 -22.11 9.73
CA ASP A 244 -0.89 -22.93 9.75
C ASP A 244 -0.89 -24.01 8.64
N GLY A 245 0.28 -24.57 8.35
CA GLY A 245 0.42 -25.65 7.37
C GLY A 245 0.21 -25.24 5.90
N GLU A 246 -0.06 -26.23 5.04
CA GLU A 246 -0.28 -26.04 3.60
C GLU A 246 -1.68 -25.47 3.33
N GLN A 247 -1.73 -24.34 2.62
CA GLN A 247 -2.95 -23.66 2.24
C GLN A 247 -3.43 -24.15 0.87
N THR A 248 -4.75 -24.19 0.67
CA THR A 248 -5.34 -24.48 -0.64
C THR A 248 -6.35 -23.40 -1.01
N ILE A 249 -6.08 -22.70 -2.11
CA ILE A 249 -6.92 -21.62 -2.62
C ILE A 249 -7.56 -22.09 -3.92
N ARG A 250 -8.89 -22.04 -4.00
CA ARG A 250 -9.65 -22.48 -5.18
C ARG A 250 -10.26 -21.27 -5.87
N ILE A 251 -9.84 -21.02 -7.11
CA ILE A 251 -10.29 -19.87 -7.89
C ILE A 251 -11.10 -20.37 -9.08
N GLY A 252 -12.38 -20.02 -9.09
CA GLY A 252 -13.28 -20.38 -10.18
C GLY A 252 -13.35 -19.25 -11.21
N LEU A 253 -13.00 -19.53 -12.46
CA LEU A 253 -13.15 -18.61 -13.58
C LEU A 253 -14.44 -18.92 -14.32
N SER A 254 -15.23 -17.90 -14.64
CA SER A 254 -16.44 -18.07 -15.46
C SER A 254 -16.07 -17.93 -16.93
N PRO A 255 -16.39 -18.92 -17.78
CA PRO A 255 -16.26 -18.77 -19.22
C PRO A 255 -16.93 -17.48 -19.68
N GLN A 256 -16.20 -16.71 -20.47
CA GLN A 256 -16.76 -15.58 -21.16
C GLN A 256 -17.00 -16.01 -22.60
N LEU A 257 -18.27 -16.26 -22.95
CA LEU A 257 -18.67 -16.37 -24.36
C LEU A 257 -18.45 -15.01 -25.01
N CYS A 258 -17.34 -14.85 -25.71
CA CYS A 258 -16.98 -13.60 -26.32
C CYS A 258 -16.38 -13.77 -27.71
N ALA A 259 -16.57 -12.76 -28.55
CA ALA A 259 -15.86 -12.61 -29.80
C ALA A 259 -14.60 -11.76 -29.53
N THR A 260 -13.46 -12.19 -30.03
CA THR A 260 -12.24 -11.38 -29.98
C THR A 260 -12.40 -10.21 -30.95
N VAL A 261 -12.26 -9.00 -30.44
CA VAL A 261 -12.14 -7.77 -31.21
C VAL A 261 -10.67 -7.50 -31.35
N GLU A 262 -10.15 -7.54 -32.58
CA GLU A 262 -8.78 -7.13 -32.88
C GLU A 262 -8.85 -5.75 -33.51
N GLY A 263 -8.25 -4.76 -32.88
CA GLY A 263 -8.34 -3.39 -33.30
C GLY A 263 -7.00 -2.73 -33.55
N LYS A 264 -6.98 -1.76 -34.46
CA LYS A 264 -5.83 -0.94 -34.78
C LYS A 264 -6.21 0.54 -34.73
N VAL A 265 -5.47 1.32 -33.96
CA VAL A 265 -5.65 2.77 -33.86
C VAL A 265 -4.54 3.45 -34.66
N ILE A 266 -4.91 4.35 -35.56
CA ILE A 266 -3.97 5.07 -36.44
C ILE A 266 -4.17 6.59 -36.36
N GLY A 267 -3.12 7.37 -36.59
CA GLY A 267 -3.14 8.82 -36.46
C GLY A 267 -3.07 9.55 -37.80
N GLY A 268 -4.14 9.48 -38.60
CA GLY A 268 -4.16 10.07 -39.94
C GLY A 268 -3.08 9.51 -40.88
N ASN A 269 -2.78 10.22 -41.97
CA ASN A 269 -1.82 9.74 -42.97
C ASN A 269 -0.34 9.89 -42.56
N SER A 270 -0.05 10.66 -41.52
CA SER A 270 1.31 11.04 -41.13
C SER A 270 1.83 10.32 -39.89
N TYR A 271 0.95 9.75 -39.07
CA TYR A 271 1.30 9.02 -37.86
C TYR A 271 0.73 7.61 -38.01
N GLY A 272 1.59 6.58 -37.97
CA GLY A 272 1.22 5.18 -38.17
C GLY A 272 0.31 4.63 -37.06
N GLY A 273 0.61 3.45 -36.54
CA GLY A 273 -0.05 2.95 -35.34
C GLY A 273 0.12 3.92 -34.17
N LEU A 274 -0.94 4.22 -33.43
CA LEU A 274 -0.92 5.08 -32.25
C LEU A 274 -0.77 4.22 -31.00
N PRO A 275 0.43 4.18 -30.39
CA PRO A 275 0.64 3.36 -29.22
C PRO A 275 -0.04 3.95 -28.00
N PHE A 276 -0.45 3.10 -27.05
CA PHE A 276 -1.05 3.49 -25.76
C PHE A 276 -2.27 4.41 -25.90
N ALA A 277 -3.04 4.27 -26.98
CA ALA A 277 -4.35 4.90 -27.14
C ALA A 277 -5.35 4.21 -26.20
N VAL A 278 -6.13 4.99 -25.47
CA VAL A 278 -7.15 4.48 -24.55
C VAL A 278 -8.37 4.06 -25.36
N VAL A 279 -8.74 2.79 -25.27
CA VAL A 279 -9.88 2.21 -25.98
C VAL A 279 -10.92 1.81 -24.94
N ARG A 280 -12.00 2.57 -24.86
CA ARG A 280 -13.16 2.30 -24.00
C ARG A 280 -14.23 1.58 -24.81
N ILE A 281 -14.47 0.32 -24.47
CA ILE A 281 -15.45 -0.56 -25.09
C ILE A 281 -16.67 -0.60 -24.18
N VAL A 282 -17.77 0.03 -24.61
CA VAL A 282 -19.02 0.12 -23.85
C VAL A 282 -20.01 -0.88 -24.42
N ASN A 283 -20.47 -1.80 -23.59
CA ASN A 283 -21.52 -2.75 -23.92
C ASN A 283 -22.89 -2.04 -23.89
N GLU A 284 -23.59 -1.96 -25.01
CA GLU A 284 -24.90 -1.29 -25.08
C GLU A 284 -26.03 -2.10 -24.39
N CYS A 285 -25.81 -3.38 -24.07
CA CYS A 285 -26.81 -4.20 -23.39
C CYS A 285 -26.94 -3.88 -21.89
N ASP A 286 -25.82 -3.65 -21.20
CA ASP A 286 -25.77 -3.47 -19.75
C ASP A 286 -25.05 -2.16 -19.32
N ASN A 287 -24.58 -1.37 -20.29
CA ASN A 287 -23.76 -0.17 -20.10
C ASN A 287 -22.45 -0.41 -19.35
N GLN A 288 -21.98 -1.67 -19.25
CA GLN A 288 -20.65 -1.95 -18.70
C GLN A 288 -19.58 -1.46 -19.65
N GLU A 289 -18.53 -0.87 -19.07
CA GLU A 289 -17.39 -0.37 -19.82
C GLU A 289 -16.14 -1.16 -19.48
N HIS A 290 -15.34 -1.43 -20.51
CA HIS A 290 -14.03 -2.01 -20.40
C HIS A 290 -13.02 -1.09 -21.07
N VAL A 291 -11.88 -0.90 -20.43
CA VAL A 291 -10.83 -0.01 -20.93
C VAL A 291 -9.59 -0.84 -21.20
N VAL A 292 -9.12 -0.81 -22.44
CA VAL A 292 -7.85 -1.40 -22.87
C VAL A 292 -6.96 -0.31 -23.48
N ARG A 293 -5.66 -0.58 -23.63
CA ARG A 293 -4.72 0.30 -24.34
C ARG A 293 -4.16 -0.41 -25.55
N THR A 294 -3.81 0.34 -26.58
CA THR A 294 -3.05 -0.20 -27.71
C THR A 294 -1.58 -0.43 -27.35
N ASP A 295 -0.96 -1.43 -27.98
CA ASP A 295 0.46 -1.75 -27.92
C ASP A 295 1.33 -0.72 -28.67
N GLU A 296 2.65 -0.97 -28.73
CA GLU A 296 3.62 -0.11 -29.45
C GLU A 296 3.31 0.12 -30.94
N ASN A 297 2.54 -0.78 -31.56
CA ASN A 297 2.13 -0.74 -32.96
C ASN A 297 0.71 -0.20 -33.16
N GLY A 298 0.07 0.28 -32.09
CA GLY A 298 -1.30 0.77 -32.10
C GLY A 298 -2.36 -0.32 -32.17
N ILE A 299 -2.02 -1.56 -31.83
CA ILE A 299 -2.91 -2.73 -31.87
C ILE A 299 -3.50 -2.97 -30.48
N PHE A 300 -4.78 -3.31 -30.39
CA PHE A 300 -5.41 -3.80 -29.18
C PHE A 300 -6.22 -5.04 -29.51
N ASP A 301 -6.41 -5.92 -28.53
CA ASP A 301 -7.44 -6.94 -28.60
C ASP A 301 -8.26 -6.99 -27.32
N TYR A 302 -9.54 -7.33 -27.45
CA TYR A 302 -10.41 -7.52 -26.30
C TYR A 302 -11.54 -8.49 -26.60
N CYS A 303 -11.88 -9.31 -25.61
CA CYS A 303 -12.95 -10.29 -25.73
C CYS A 303 -14.28 -9.66 -25.29
N VAL A 304 -15.18 -9.38 -26.25
CA VAL A 304 -16.50 -8.80 -25.96
C VAL A 304 -17.60 -9.86 -25.95
N PRO A 305 -18.52 -9.88 -24.95
CA PRO A 305 -19.59 -10.86 -24.91
C PRO A 305 -20.43 -10.97 -26.20
N LEU A 306 -20.99 -12.16 -26.46
CA LEU A 306 -21.83 -12.40 -27.64
C LEU A 306 -23.24 -11.82 -27.49
N GLY A 307 -23.88 -11.50 -28.62
CA GLY A 307 -25.29 -11.08 -28.66
C GLY A 307 -25.55 -9.60 -28.34
N CYS A 308 -24.52 -8.76 -28.31
CA CYS A 308 -24.62 -7.36 -27.92
C CYS A 308 -23.96 -6.42 -28.93
N LYS A 309 -24.36 -5.14 -28.89
CA LYS A 309 -23.67 -4.06 -29.59
C LYS A 309 -22.69 -3.39 -28.66
N TYR A 310 -21.57 -2.95 -29.22
CA TYR A 310 -20.53 -2.27 -28.46
C TYR A 310 -20.16 -0.96 -29.14
N MET A 311 -20.02 0.08 -28.32
CA MET A 311 -19.47 1.37 -28.70
C MET A 311 -18.01 1.43 -28.24
N ILE A 312 -17.10 1.49 -29.19
CA ILE A 312 -15.67 1.63 -28.97
C ILE A 312 -15.32 3.11 -29.11
N TYR A 313 -14.97 3.73 -28.00
CA TYR A 313 -14.46 5.09 -27.94
C TYR A 313 -12.95 5.02 -27.80
N VAL A 314 -12.25 5.69 -28.71
CA VAL A 314 -10.79 5.74 -28.69
C VAL A 314 -10.34 7.16 -28.44
N GLU A 315 -9.46 7.31 -27.46
CA GLU A 315 -8.89 8.57 -27.05
C GLU A 315 -7.37 8.43 -27.07
N LYS A 316 -6.72 9.28 -27.86
CA LYS A 316 -5.27 9.48 -27.81
C LYS A 316 -5.04 10.97 -27.66
N GLU A 317 -4.19 11.31 -26.70
CA GLU A 317 -3.82 12.69 -26.45
C GLU A 317 -3.30 13.38 -27.73
N GLY A 318 -3.74 14.61 -27.98
CA GLY A 318 -3.44 15.34 -29.22
C GLY A 318 -4.30 14.94 -30.42
N PHE A 319 -5.18 13.95 -30.29
CA PHE A 319 -6.09 13.51 -31.35
C PHE A 319 -7.57 13.55 -30.94
N GLY A 320 -8.41 13.71 -31.96
CA GLY A 320 -9.87 13.75 -31.85
C GLY A 320 -10.36 12.42 -31.31
N ARG A 321 -11.50 12.43 -30.63
CA ARG A 321 -12.14 11.20 -30.18
C ARG A 321 -12.52 10.35 -31.40
N GLY A 322 -12.01 9.13 -31.43
CA GLY A 322 -12.45 8.10 -32.36
C GLY A 322 -13.66 7.38 -31.80
N VAL A 323 -14.63 7.08 -32.65
CA VAL A 323 -15.79 6.27 -32.25
C VAL A 323 -16.05 5.22 -33.31
N LYS A 324 -16.22 3.98 -32.89
CA LYS A 324 -16.67 2.87 -33.72
C LYS A 324 -17.77 2.10 -33.02
N SER A 325 -18.68 1.54 -33.80
CA SER A 325 -19.63 0.56 -33.31
C SER A 325 -19.30 -0.81 -33.90
N ILE A 326 -19.45 -1.85 -33.09
CA ILE A 326 -19.40 -3.25 -33.50
C ILE A 326 -20.61 -3.99 -32.94
N THR A 327 -20.92 -5.16 -33.49
CA THR A 327 -21.98 -6.04 -32.98
C THR A 327 -21.50 -7.47 -32.95
N THR A 328 -21.86 -8.17 -31.88
CA THR A 328 -21.73 -9.62 -31.74
C THR A 328 -23.09 -10.33 -31.89
N GLU A 329 -24.14 -9.63 -32.31
CA GLU A 329 -25.41 -10.24 -32.70
C GLU A 329 -25.18 -11.18 -33.89
N GLY A 330 -25.52 -12.47 -33.72
CA GLY A 330 -25.33 -13.50 -34.75
C GLY A 330 -23.98 -14.20 -34.76
N TYR A 331 -23.06 -13.85 -33.86
CA TYR A 331 -21.83 -14.61 -33.63
C TYR A 331 -22.13 -15.91 -32.87
N THR A 332 -21.39 -16.98 -33.18
CA THR A 332 -21.51 -18.30 -32.52
C THR A 332 -20.13 -18.77 -32.07
N LEU A 333 -20.10 -19.69 -31.09
CA LEU A 333 -18.88 -20.28 -30.49
C LEU A 333 -17.78 -20.72 -31.48
N ASN A 334 -18.13 -21.00 -32.75
CA ASN A 334 -17.21 -21.51 -33.78
C ASN A 334 -16.86 -20.47 -34.87
N SER A 335 -17.20 -19.19 -34.70
CA SER A 335 -16.72 -18.16 -35.62
C SER A 335 -15.30 -17.75 -35.21
N GLU A 336 -14.31 -18.54 -35.66
CA GLU A 336 -12.86 -18.32 -35.43
C GLU A 336 -12.32 -17.00 -36.00
N LYS A 337 -13.17 -16.12 -36.55
CA LYS A 337 -12.73 -14.87 -37.17
C LYS A 337 -12.86 -13.71 -36.18
N PRO A 338 -11.75 -13.06 -35.82
CA PRO A 338 -11.77 -11.88 -34.98
C PRO A 338 -12.52 -10.73 -35.67
N ILE A 339 -13.19 -9.92 -34.88
CA ILE A 339 -13.84 -8.68 -35.32
C ILE A 339 -12.74 -7.64 -35.50
N ASN A 340 -12.39 -7.36 -36.76
CA ASN A 340 -11.35 -6.40 -37.07
C ASN A 340 -11.90 -4.96 -37.01
N VAL A 341 -11.28 -4.09 -36.21
CA VAL A 341 -11.70 -2.70 -36.00
C VAL A 341 -10.54 -1.73 -36.23
N GLU A 342 -10.60 -0.93 -37.29
CA GLU A 342 -9.66 0.18 -37.45
C GLU A 342 -10.29 1.50 -37.00
N VAL A 343 -9.60 2.24 -36.13
CA VAL A 343 -10.02 3.56 -35.63
C VAL A 343 -8.97 4.60 -36.01
N ASN A 344 -9.34 5.50 -36.90
CA ASN A 344 -8.47 6.60 -37.30
C ASN A 344 -8.78 7.85 -36.47
N LEU A 345 -7.75 8.39 -35.80
CA LEU A 345 -7.85 9.62 -35.04
C LEU A 345 -7.20 10.76 -35.82
N ASN A 346 -7.89 11.89 -35.86
CA ASN A 346 -7.38 13.12 -36.49
C ASN A 346 -6.74 14.02 -35.44
N PRO A 347 -5.54 14.59 -35.64
CA PRO A 347 -4.95 15.53 -34.69
C PRO A 347 -5.89 16.72 -34.38
N ILE A 348 -6.07 17.04 -33.10
CA ILE A 348 -6.85 18.22 -32.65
C ILE A 348 -5.88 19.40 -32.64
N ALA A 349 -5.97 20.28 -33.63
CA ALA A 349 -5.30 21.57 -33.53
C ALA A 349 -5.94 22.44 -32.41
N ASP A 350 -5.13 22.79 -31.39
CA ASP A 350 -5.17 24.01 -30.56
C ASP A 350 -6.43 24.48 -29.79
N ALA A 351 -7.48 23.68 -29.61
CA ALA A 351 -8.67 24.14 -28.88
C ALA A 351 -9.21 23.14 -27.83
N PHE A 352 -9.25 23.59 -26.57
CA PHE A 352 -9.93 22.99 -25.38
C PHE A 352 -9.10 21.96 -24.56
N ARG A 353 -8.14 22.38 -23.71
CA ARG A 353 -8.26 22.86 -22.31
C ARG A 353 -8.49 21.76 -21.24
N ASN A 354 -7.45 20.98 -20.90
CA ASN A 354 -7.18 20.67 -19.49
C ASN A 354 -6.71 21.99 -18.85
N LYS A 355 -7.31 22.44 -17.74
CA LYS A 355 -6.76 23.61 -17.03
C LYS A 355 -5.36 23.21 -16.55
N PRO A 356 -4.29 23.89 -17.01
CA PRO A 356 -2.97 23.57 -16.53
C PRO A 356 -2.89 23.84 -15.01
N ILE A 357 -2.09 23.06 -14.28
CA ILE A 357 -1.60 23.48 -12.98
C ILE A 357 -0.81 24.76 -13.23
N GLU A 358 -1.42 25.86 -12.82
CA GLU A 358 -0.85 27.19 -12.84
C GLU A 358 -0.76 27.72 -11.42
N GLU A 359 -0.04 28.82 -11.26
CA GLU A 359 0.03 29.54 -9.99
C GLU A 359 -1.39 29.86 -9.48
N GLY A 360 -1.65 29.53 -8.22
CA GLY A 360 -2.95 29.68 -7.57
C GLY A 360 -3.86 28.44 -7.62
N THR A 361 -3.48 27.36 -8.33
CA THR A 361 -4.22 26.08 -8.33
C THR A 361 -4.29 25.51 -6.91
N ILE A 362 -5.46 25.03 -6.47
CA ILE A 362 -5.64 24.37 -5.17
C ILE A 362 -5.92 22.87 -5.42
N ILE A 363 -5.06 22.01 -4.87
CA ILE A 363 -5.22 20.55 -4.86
C ILE A 363 -5.61 20.14 -3.43
N VAL A 364 -6.74 19.45 -3.27
CA VAL A 364 -7.25 18.99 -1.99
C VAL A 364 -6.82 17.54 -1.76
N LEU A 365 -6.22 17.29 -0.60
CA LEU A 365 -5.81 15.97 -0.12
C LEU A 365 -6.84 15.51 0.92
N GLU A 366 -7.79 14.68 0.50
CA GLU A 366 -8.97 14.29 1.29
C GLU A 366 -8.64 13.26 2.38
N GLN A 367 -7.52 12.52 2.26
CA GLN A 367 -7.23 11.36 3.11
C GLN A 367 -5.86 11.41 3.82
N ILE A 368 -5.34 12.59 4.15
CA ILE A 368 -4.24 12.65 5.12
C ILE A 368 -4.82 12.46 6.53
N TYR A 369 -4.91 11.21 6.97
CA TYR A 369 -5.38 10.88 8.31
C TYR A 369 -4.31 11.19 9.37
N TYR A 370 -4.66 12.14 10.23
CA TYR A 370 -3.97 12.38 11.49
C TYR A 370 -4.81 11.77 12.62
N ASP A 371 -4.21 11.06 13.58
CA ASP A 371 -4.95 10.69 14.81
C ASP A 371 -5.57 11.94 15.44
N PHE A 372 -6.72 11.78 16.11
CA PHE A 372 -7.26 12.83 16.98
C PHE A 372 -6.15 13.28 17.95
N ASN A 373 -5.87 14.59 17.99
CA ASN A 373 -4.76 15.20 18.75
C ASN A 373 -3.31 14.90 18.33
N LYS A 374 -3.03 14.28 17.17
CA LYS A 374 -1.64 14.08 16.73
C LYS A 374 -1.34 14.78 15.40
N SER A 375 -0.06 15.08 15.21
CA SER A 375 0.53 15.56 13.97
C SER A 375 1.32 14.48 13.22
N ALA A 376 1.56 13.32 13.84
CA ALA A 376 2.27 12.21 13.19
C ALA A 376 1.43 11.60 12.07
N ILE A 377 2.03 11.47 10.88
CA ILE A 377 1.41 10.81 9.73
C ILE A 377 1.47 9.29 9.97
N ARG A 378 0.33 8.61 9.88
CA ARG A 378 0.25 7.15 10.04
C ARG A 378 0.93 6.45 8.87
N LYS A 379 1.61 5.33 9.16
CA LYS A 379 2.20 4.45 8.14
C LYS A 379 1.05 3.75 7.40
N GLY A 380 0.71 4.27 6.21
CA GLY A 380 -0.44 3.83 5.39
C GLY A 380 -1.21 4.99 4.77
N ASP A 381 -1.23 6.16 5.44
CA ASP A 381 -2.06 7.32 5.08
C ASP A 381 -1.24 8.43 4.39
N ALA A 382 -0.03 8.09 3.97
CA ALA A 382 0.90 9.01 3.31
C ALA A 382 0.89 8.90 1.78
N ARG A 383 0.02 8.07 1.20
CA ARG A 383 -0.01 7.82 -0.25
C ARG A 383 -0.36 9.05 -1.08
N GLU A 384 -1.27 9.90 -0.60
CA GLU A 384 -1.55 11.20 -1.22
C GLU A 384 -0.33 12.14 -1.16
N LEU A 385 0.50 12.03 -0.11
CA LEU A 385 1.76 12.76 0.01
C LEU A 385 2.86 12.15 -0.88
N ASP A 386 2.89 10.83 -1.07
CA ASP A 386 3.79 10.17 -2.02
C ASP A 386 3.45 10.58 -3.47
N ALA A 387 2.15 10.62 -3.80
CA ALA A 387 1.64 11.14 -5.07
C ALA A 387 2.02 12.62 -5.29
N LEU A 388 1.85 13.46 -4.28
CA LEU A 388 2.28 14.86 -4.33
C LEU A 388 3.80 15.00 -4.47
N ALA A 389 4.59 14.16 -3.77
CA ALA A 389 6.04 14.18 -3.88
C ALA A 389 6.49 13.84 -5.31
N LYS A 390 5.92 12.79 -5.91
CA LYS A 390 6.16 12.41 -7.31
C LYS A 390 5.82 13.57 -8.25
N LEU A 391 4.67 14.20 -8.09
CA LEU A 391 4.26 15.37 -8.87
C LEU A 391 5.29 16.52 -8.77
N MET A 392 5.77 16.85 -7.57
CA MET A 392 6.77 17.90 -7.37
C MET A 392 8.16 17.53 -7.90
N ILE A 393 8.50 16.24 -7.97
CA ILE A 393 9.72 15.74 -8.59
C ILE A 393 9.61 15.85 -10.11
N ASP A 394 8.49 15.43 -10.69
CA ASP A 394 8.20 15.48 -12.13
C ASP A 394 8.12 16.93 -12.65
N TYR A 395 7.73 17.88 -11.78
CA TYR A 395 7.69 19.31 -12.08
C TYR A 395 8.64 20.10 -11.16
N PRO A 396 9.96 20.15 -11.44
CA PRO A 396 10.97 20.76 -10.56
C PRO A 396 10.79 22.24 -10.25
N SER A 397 10.02 22.98 -11.07
CA SER A 397 9.72 24.41 -10.88
C SER A 397 8.54 24.68 -9.94
N MET A 398 7.78 23.65 -9.56
CA MET A 398 6.59 23.79 -8.72
C MET A 398 6.98 24.13 -7.27
N GLU A 399 6.48 25.24 -6.74
CA GLU A 399 6.52 25.59 -5.32
C GLU A 399 5.08 25.56 -4.77
N ILE A 400 4.92 25.13 -3.51
CA ILE A 400 3.60 24.94 -2.91
C ILE A 400 3.49 25.59 -1.52
N ASP A 401 2.30 26.08 -1.20
CA ASP A 401 1.82 26.27 0.16
C ASP A 401 1.04 25.02 0.58
N LEU A 402 1.53 24.32 1.59
CA LEU A 402 0.92 23.15 2.20
C LEU A 402 0.11 23.61 3.42
N ILE A 403 -1.20 23.62 3.25
CA ILE A 403 -2.15 24.27 4.14
C ILE A 403 -2.96 23.21 4.89
N ALA A 404 -2.98 23.26 6.21
CA ALA A 404 -3.81 22.36 7.02
C ALA A 404 -4.94 23.12 7.71
N HIS A 405 -6.10 22.45 7.79
CA HIS A 405 -7.30 22.95 8.46
C HIS A 405 -7.76 21.96 9.54
N THR A 406 -8.47 22.46 10.55
CA THR A 406 -9.13 21.65 11.57
C THR A 406 -10.65 21.79 11.47
N ASP A 407 -11.38 20.92 12.15
CA ASP A 407 -12.78 21.19 12.45
C ASP A 407 -12.89 22.19 13.62
N SER A 408 -14.13 22.59 13.95
CA SER A 408 -14.43 23.57 14.97
C SER A 408 -14.35 23.05 16.41
N ARG A 409 -13.77 21.86 16.66
CA ARG A 409 -13.70 21.27 18.00
C ARG A 409 -12.33 21.58 18.58
N GLY A 410 -12.31 22.43 19.62
CA GLY A 410 -11.08 22.90 20.26
C GLY A 410 -11.16 24.39 20.53
N SER A 411 -10.10 24.98 21.08
CA SER A 411 -9.96 26.44 21.06
C SER A 411 -9.31 26.88 19.75
N ASP A 412 -9.56 28.10 19.33
CA ASP A 412 -8.98 28.69 18.13
C ASP A 412 -7.44 28.61 18.16
N GLU A 413 -6.81 28.92 19.29
CA GLU A 413 -5.35 28.83 19.46
C GLU A 413 -4.84 27.40 19.31
N TYR A 414 -5.55 26.44 19.91
CA TYR A 414 -5.21 25.03 19.83
C TYR A 414 -5.30 24.51 18.39
N ASN A 415 -6.38 24.87 17.69
CA ASN A 415 -6.63 24.47 16.31
C ASN A 415 -5.60 25.10 15.35
N MET A 416 -5.19 26.34 15.61
CA MET A 416 -4.11 26.99 14.87
C MET A 416 -2.77 26.26 15.05
N GLU A 417 -2.40 25.91 16.29
CA GLU A 417 -1.17 25.18 16.55
C GLU A 417 -1.19 23.76 15.95
N LEU A 418 -2.32 23.06 16.10
CA LEU A 418 -2.49 21.70 15.59
C LEU A 418 -2.38 21.65 14.07
N SER A 419 -3.06 22.55 13.36
CA SER A 419 -2.97 22.63 11.91
C SER A 419 -1.56 22.94 11.43
N LEU A 420 -0.85 23.90 12.04
CA LEU A 420 0.53 24.19 11.68
C LEU A 420 1.44 22.97 11.87
N LYS A 421 1.32 22.26 13.01
CA LYS A 421 2.07 21.03 13.27
C LYS A 421 1.80 19.94 12.23
N ARG A 422 0.56 19.83 11.74
CA ARG A 422 0.17 18.89 10.67
C ARG A 422 0.82 19.25 9.34
N ALA A 423 0.74 20.52 8.94
CA ALA A 423 1.39 21.01 7.73
C ALA A 423 2.92 20.81 7.77
N GLU A 424 3.56 21.06 8.91
CA GLU A 424 5.01 20.82 9.09
C GLU A 424 5.37 19.33 9.06
N SER A 425 4.51 18.46 9.58
CA SER A 425 4.69 17.01 9.49
C SER A 425 4.64 16.53 8.05
N ALA A 426 3.65 17.00 7.28
CA ALA A 426 3.52 16.69 5.85
C ALA A 426 4.68 17.24 5.03
N LYS A 427 5.16 18.46 5.35
CA LYS A 427 6.39 19.00 4.75
C LYS A 427 7.60 18.12 5.02
N LYS A 428 7.82 17.69 6.28
CA LYS A 428 8.93 16.78 6.63
C LYS A 428 8.86 15.47 5.84
N TYR A 429 7.66 14.93 5.65
CA TYR A 429 7.44 13.73 4.86
C TYR A 429 7.79 13.92 3.39
N LEU A 430 7.32 14.99 2.74
CA LEU A 430 7.68 15.30 1.35
C LEU A 430 9.20 15.47 1.17
N VAL A 431 9.86 16.08 2.16
CA VAL A 431 11.32 16.22 2.17
C VAL A 431 12.02 14.86 2.29
N SER A 432 11.53 13.95 3.14
CA SER A 432 12.10 12.59 3.21
C SER A 432 11.86 11.77 1.95
N ARG A 433 10.91 12.16 1.09
CA ARG A 433 10.69 11.59 -0.25
C ARG A 433 11.49 12.28 -1.37
N GLY A 434 12.34 13.25 -1.04
CA GLY A 434 13.28 13.87 -1.99
C GLY A 434 12.86 15.25 -2.52
N VAL A 435 11.74 15.81 -2.07
CA VAL A 435 11.35 17.18 -2.46
C VAL A 435 12.20 18.20 -1.71
N ASN A 436 12.71 19.23 -2.41
CA ASN A 436 13.50 20.28 -1.77
C ASN A 436 12.63 21.11 -0.80
N ALA A 437 13.04 21.17 0.48
CA ALA A 437 12.30 21.87 1.54
C ALA A 437 12.01 23.36 1.26
N ARG A 438 12.83 24.02 0.42
CA ARG A 438 12.62 25.42 0.03
C ARG A 438 11.40 25.62 -0.89
N ARG A 439 10.93 24.55 -1.53
CA ARG A 439 9.77 24.56 -2.43
C ARG A 439 8.44 24.33 -1.70
N ILE A 440 8.48 24.17 -0.37
CA ILE A 440 7.31 23.84 0.45
C ILE A 440 7.21 24.83 1.61
N ASN A 441 6.16 25.62 1.61
CA ASN A 441 5.78 26.49 2.72
C ASN A 441 4.64 25.84 3.51
N ALA A 442 4.77 25.68 4.83
CA ALA A 442 3.77 25.01 5.65
C ALA A 442 2.91 26.04 6.40
N ILE A 443 1.58 25.92 6.32
CA ILE A 443 0.63 26.89 6.87
C ILE A 443 -0.46 26.16 7.65
N GLY A 444 -0.75 26.61 8.87
CA GLY A 444 -1.93 26.22 9.62
C GLY A 444 -3.00 27.32 9.58
N TYR A 445 -4.26 26.97 9.32
CA TYR A 445 -5.39 27.90 9.43
C TYR A 445 -6.35 27.58 10.58
N GLY A 446 -6.13 26.48 11.31
CA GLY A 446 -7.07 25.98 12.31
C GLY A 446 -8.46 25.85 11.73
N GLU A 447 -9.45 26.36 12.44
CA GLU A 447 -10.87 26.35 12.05
C GLU A 447 -11.30 27.63 11.31
N SER A 448 -10.38 28.54 10.97
CA SER A 448 -10.76 29.86 10.41
C SER A 448 -11.37 29.81 8.99
N GLN A 449 -11.32 28.65 8.32
CA GLN A 449 -11.76 28.44 6.94
C GLN A 449 -12.60 27.15 6.81
N LEU A 450 -13.68 27.05 7.60
CA LEU A 450 -14.64 25.94 7.51
C LEU A 450 -15.35 25.94 6.15
N ARG A 451 -15.55 24.76 5.56
CA ARG A 451 -16.24 24.59 4.26
C ARG A 451 -17.74 24.34 4.40
N ASN A 452 -18.21 24.16 5.62
CA ASN A 452 -19.61 23.97 5.95
C ASN A 452 -19.98 24.80 7.18
N ASN A 453 -21.24 24.69 7.61
CA ASN A 453 -21.76 25.47 8.73
C ASN A 453 -21.40 24.88 10.11
N CYS A 454 -20.51 23.88 10.19
CA CYS A 454 -20.12 23.22 11.43
C CYS A 454 -19.06 24.03 12.18
N GLY A 455 -19.48 25.20 12.68
CA GLY A 455 -18.68 26.07 13.53
C GLY A 455 -18.87 25.79 15.02
N ASN A 456 -18.29 26.67 15.85
CA ASN A 456 -18.36 26.56 17.31
C ASN A 456 -19.81 26.46 17.81
N ASN A 457 -20.06 25.47 18.67
CA ASN A 457 -21.37 25.15 19.25
C ASN A 457 -22.46 24.71 18.25
N VAL A 458 -22.10 24.33 17.03
CA VAL A 458 -23.02 23.71 16.06
C VAL A 458 -22.92 22.19 16.16
N ASN A 459 -24.05 21.51 16.34
CA ASN A 459 -24.09 20.04 16.36
C ASN A 459 -24.00 19.51 14.92
N CYS A 460 -22.94 18.77 14.62
CA CYS A 460 -22.67 18.22 13.30
C CYS A 460 -22.29 16.74 13.37
N SER A 461 -22.47 16.03 12.25
CA SER A 461 -22.01 14.64 12.13
C SER A 461 -20.48 14.57 12.06
N GLU A 462 -19.92 13.39 12.38
CA GLU A 462 -18.48 13.18 12.26
C GLU A 462 -18.00 13.36 10.80
N GLU A 463 -18.82 13.00 9.82
CA GLU A 463 -18.53 13.22 8.39
C GLU A 463 -18.43 14.71 8.05
N GLN A 464 -19.32 15.54 8.61
CA GLN A 464 -19.28 16.98 8.40
C GLN A 464 -18.06 17.62 9.07
N HIS A 465 -17.67 17.14 10.27
CA HIS A 465 -16.41 17.57 10.89
C HIS A 465 -15.20 17.08 10.09
N GLN A 466 -15.22 15.85 9.58
CA GLN A 466 -14.16 15.29 8.75
C GLN A 466 -13.96 16.11 7.47
N TYR A 467 -15.03 16.63 6.87
CA TYR A 467 -14.94 17.49 5.69
C TYR A 467 -14.15 18.80 5.92
N ASN A 468 -14.13 19.31 7.16
CA ASN A 468 -13.33 20.47 7.52
C ASN A 468 -11.87 20.11 7.84
N ARG A 469 -11.60 18.89 8.32
CA ARG A 469 -10.27 18.36 8.59
C ARG A 469 -9.59 17.90 7.30
N ARG A 470 -8.96 18.85 6.61
CA ARG A 470 -8.36 18.62 5.29
C ARG A 470 -6.97 19.25 5.19
N THR A 471 -6.21 18.78 4.21
CA THR A 471 -4.99 19.43 3.77
C THR A 471 -5.18 19.91 2.34
N GLU A 472 -4.82 21.16 2.08
CA GLU A 472 -4.86 21.79 0.77
C GLU A 472 -3.42 22.08 0.34
N VAL A 473 -3.17 21.92 -0.95
CA VAL A 473 -1.90 22.23 -1.58
C VAL A 473 -2.20 23.33 -2.58
N LYS A 474 -1.74 24.54 -2.27
CA LYS A 474 -1.85 25.65 -3.20
C LYS A 474 -0.53 25.79 -3.95
N VAL A 475 -0.58 25.80 -5.28
CA VAL A 475 0.60 26.04 -6.10
C VAL A 475 0.94 27.52 -6.01
N SER A 476 2.03 27.84 -5.30
CA SER A 476 2.47 29.22 -5.08
C SER A 476 3.35 29.73 -6.22
N ARG A 477 3.98 28.83 -6.97
CA ARG A 477 4.74 29.17 -8.17
C ARG A 477 4.93 27.97 -9.07
N ILE A 478 4.89 28.17 -10.40
CA ILE A 478 5.35 27.18 -11.37
C ILE A 478 5.78 27.91 -12.65
N SER A 479 6.94 27.55 -13.22
CA SER A 479 7.56 28.34 -14.31
C SER A 479 6.79 28.25 -15.62
N GLU A 480 6.06 27.16 -15.85
CA GLU A 480 5.21 26.96 -17.03
C GLU A 480 3.89 26.30 -16.58
N PRO A 481 2.73 26.71 -17.13
CA PRO A 481 1.47 26.05 -16.83
C PRO A 481 1.55 24.57 -17.24
N VAL A 482 1.51 23.68 -16.25
CA VAL A 482 1.64 22.24 -16.46
C VAL A 482 0.28 21.68 -16.82
N LYS A 483 0.09 21.29 -18.08
CA LYS A 483 -1.09 20.48 -18.42
C LYS A 483 -0.90 19.11 -17.78
N ILE A 484 -1.83 18.73 -16.90
CA ILE A 484 -1.89 17.35 -16.43
C ILE A 484 -2.43 16.55 -17.60
N GLU A 485 -1.53 15.91 -18.32
CA GLU A 485 -1.83 14.84 -19.24
C GLU A 485 -1.83 13.56 -18.42
N TYR A 486 -2.96 12.85 -18.46
CA TYR A 486 -3.04 11.52 -17.90
C TYR A 486 -2.16 10.62 -18.76
N LYS A 487 -0.90 10.44 -18.34
CA LYS A 487 -0.05 9.38 -18.88
C LYS A 487 -0.69 8.04 -18.50
N GLY A 488 -1.49 7.50 -19.42
CA GLY A 488 -1.73 6.08 -19.46
C GLY A 488 -0.44 5.43 -19.93
N GLU A 489 0.38 4.98 -18.97
CA GLU A 489 1.46 4.02 -19.24
C GLU A 489 0.90 2.78 -19.94
#